data_AF-A0A497HMF8-F1
#
_entry.id   AF-A0A497HMF8-F1
#
_cell.length_a   1.000
_cell.length_b   1.000
_cell.length_c   1.000
_cell.angle_alpha   90.00
_cell.angle_beta   90.00
_cell.angle_gamma   90.00
#
_symmetry.space_group_name_H-M   'P 1'
#
loop_
_entity.id
_entity.type
_entity.pdbx_description
1 polymer ?
#
loop_
_entity_poly.entity_id
_entity_poly.type
_entity_poly.pdbx_seq_one_letter_code
_entity_poly.pdbx_strand_id
1 'polypeptide(L)'
;MTVENRPDPPENVSIVSPREGETLPILFHNLFVASNATDLDLGFGDNLTYLWDFDASNGFQWEAEGQEVYWDFKSAGTYVVTLRVYDSTGFYAEDRITVFVEGYYDPEDYDNDGMPNLWEEKYDLNVYNPKDAEEDLDGDGLSNYEEYLRGTSPLHRDTDGDGRDDSHDFYPLDSSRWSERTWTDRLKSFFPYLLIAALGAVFLWLSVRWMWRRQQRKEEERAERRRELQMEMERQKEVLKLYQEIEE
;
A
#
# COMPACT_ATOMS: atom_id res chain seq x y z
N MET A 1 -43.17 -18.28 -56.27
CA MET A 1 -42.04 -17.46 -56.73
C MET A 1 -40.91 -17.73 -55.76
N THR A 2 -39.94 -18.55 -56.15
CA THR A 2 -38.66 -18.58 -55.45
C THR A 2 -37.96 -17.30 -55.86
N VAL A 3 -37.85 -16.35 -54.95
CA VAL A 3 -36.99 -15.19 -55.16
C VAL A 3 -35.58 -15.77 -55.24
N GLU A 4 -34.98 -15.76 -56.44
CA GLU A 4 -33.54 -15.97 -56.55
C GLU A 4 -32.90 -14.82 -55.79
N ASN A 5 -32.30 -15.09 -54.62
CA ASN A 5 -31.41 -14.09 -54.06
C ASN A 5 -30.12 -14.09 -54.87
N ARG A 6 -29.78 -12.93 -55.40
CA ARG A 6 -28.59 -12.70 -56.24
C ARG A 6 -27.59 -11.95 -55.38
N PRO A 7 -26.28 -12.08 -55.66
CA PRO A 7 -25.25 -11.30 -54.98
C PRO A 7 -25.64 -9.83 -54.85
N ASP A 8 -25.92 -9.40 -53.62
CA ASP A 8 -26.36 -8.07 -53.27
C ASP A 8 -25.66 -7.56 -51.99
N PRO A 9 -25.60 -6.23 -51.77
CA PRO A 9 -24.93 -5.70 -50.58
C PRO A 9 -25.67 -6.08 -49.27
N PRO A 10 -24.94 -6.18 -48.14
CA PRO A 10 -25.55 -6.45 -46.84
C PRO A 10 -26.63 -5.43 -46.45
N GLU A 11 -27.69 -5.92 -45.80
CA GLU A 11 -28.80 -5.11 -45.28
C GLU A 11 -28.60 -4.72 -43.80
N ASN A 12 -29.32 -3.67 -43.36
CA ASN A 12 -29.32 -3.15 -41.99
C ASN A 12 -27.94 -2.71 -41.48
N VAL A 13 -27.07 -2.20 -42.35
CA VAL A 13 -25.79 -1.60 -41.96
C VAL A 13 -26.03 -0.20 -41.39
N SER A 14 -25.63 0.00 -40.14
CA SER A 14 -25.69 1.27 -39.44
C SER A 14 -24.69 1.34 -38.29
N ILE A 15 -24.24 2.53 -37.97
CA ILE A 15 -23.44 2.79 -36.77
C ILE A 15 -24.40 3.00 -35.59
N VAL A 16 -24.35 2.10 -34.59
CA VAL A 16 -25.24 2.08 -33.43
C VAL A 16 -24.74 3.00 -32.32
N SER A 17 -23.43 3.04 -32.14
CA SER A 17 -22.73 3.87 -31.18
C SER A 17 -21.36 4.24 -31.74
N PRO A 18 -20.89 5.47 -31.57
CA PRO A 18 -21.60 6.64 -31.07
C PRO A 18 -22.69 7.12 -32.05
N ARG A 19 -23.52 8.08 -31.66
CA ARG A 19 -24.60 8.64 -32.50
C ARG A 19 -24.13 9.85 -33.31
N GLU A 20 -24.88 10.19 -34.36
CA GLU A 20 -24.66 11.41 -35.15
C GLU A 20 -24.60 12.65 -34.24
N GLY A 21 -23.50 13.38 -34.34
CA GLY A 21 -23.23 14.61 -33.60
C GLY A 21 -22.85 14.42 -32.13
N GLU A 22 -22.54 13.20 -31.69
CA GLU A 22 -22.09 12.93 -30.34
C GLU A 22 -20.70 13.51 -30.07
N THR A 23 -20.49 14.02 -28.85
CA THR A 23 -19.20 14.52 -28.39
C THR A 23 -18.45 13.41 -27.67
N LEU A 24 -17.23 13.14 -28.11
CA LEU A 24 -16.32 12.14 -27.56
C LEU A 24 -15.09 12.82 -26.94
N PRO A 25 -14.54 12.28 -25.85
CA PRO A 25 -13.24 12.69 -25.36
C PRO A 25 -12.08 12.16 -26.23
N ILE A 26 -10.98 12.92 -26.26
CA ILE A 26 -9.67 12.45 -26.76
C ILE A 26 -9.21 11.22 -25.96
N LEU A 27 -8.62 10.23 -26.64
CA LEU A 27 -7.98 9.02 -26.06
C LEU A 27 -8.82 8.16 -25.08
N PHE A 28 -10.13 8.28 -25.08
CA PHE A 28 -10.96 7.64 -24.06
C PHE A 28 -11.34 6.18 -24.37
N HIS A 29 -10.58 5.47 -25.19
CA HIS A 29 -10.93 4.12 -25.65
C HIS A 29 -12.38 4.09 -26.14
N ASN A 30 -12.71 4.98 -27.09
CA ASN A 30 -14.10 5.22 -27.47
C ASN A 30 -14.66 3.98 -28.18
N LEU A 31 -15.77 3.45 -27.67
CA LEU A 31 -16.42 2.27 -28.22
C LEU A 31 -17.28 2.63 -29.45
N PHE A 32 -16.99 1.95 -30.56
CA PHE A 32 -17.75 1.98 -31.79
C PHE A 32 -18.44 0.63 -32.02
N VAL A 33 -19.74 0.68 -32.31
CA VAL A 33 -20.59 -0.49 -32.46
C VAL A 33 -21.36 -0.40 -33.77
N ALA A 34 -21.21 -1.41 -34.61
CA ALA A 34 -22.01 -1.61 -35.81
C ALA A 34 -23.27 -2.43 -35.48
N SER A 35 -24.34 -2.19 -36.24
CA SER A 35 -25.52 -3.04 -36.20
C SER A 35 -25.19 -4.47 -36.63
N ASN A 36 -26.05 -5.41 -36.23
CA ASN A 36 -25.98 -6.79 -36.71
C ASN A 36 -26.54 -6.85 -38.13
N ALA A 37 -25.67 -6.60 -39.11
CA ALA A 37 -26.01 -6.63 -40.52
C ALA A 37 -26.33 -8.07 -40.97
N THR A 38 -27.16 -8.18 -41.99
CA THR A 38 -27.58 -9.49 -42.53
C THR A 38 -27.49 -9.47 -44.04
N ASP A 39 -27.05 -10.58 -44.60
CA ASP A 39 -26.99 -10.79 -46.03
C ASP A 39 -27.37 -12.25 -46.31
N LEU A 40 -28.27 -12.49 -47.27
CA LEU A 40 -28.88 -13.82 -47.49
C LEU A 40 -28.53 -14.39 -48.86
N ASP A 41 -27.25 -14.41 -49.21
CA ASP A 41 -26.82 -14.85 -50.52
C ASP A 41 -26.96 -16.37 -50.74
N LEU A 42 -27.65 -16.77 -51.81
CA LEU A 42 -27.81 -18.19 -52.14
C LEU A 42 -26.49 -18.79 -52.67
N GLY A 43 -25.85 -19.61 -51.84
CA GLY A 43 -24.70 -20.43 -52.24
C GLY A 43 -23.33 -19.84 -51.91
N PHE A 44 -23.30 -18.66 -51.31
CA PHE A 44 -22.13 -18.08 -50.66
C PHE A 44 -22.39 -18.06 -49.13
N GLY A 45 -21.35 -18.11 -48.31
CA GLY A 45 -21.53 -18.06 -46.86
C GLY A 45 -21.77 -16.62 -46.41
N ASP A 46 -22.62 -16.42 -45.40
CA ASP A 46 -23.01 -15.11 -44.85
C ASP A 46 -21.88 -14.45 -44.00
N ASN A 47 -20.62 -14.66 -44.36
CA ASN A 47 -19.51 -14.10 -43.60
C ASN A 47 -19.35 -12.62 -43.95
N LEU A 48 -19.74 -11.76 -43.02
CA LEU A 48 -19.64 -10.31 -43.16
C LEU A 48 -18.32 -9.77 -42.58
N THR A 49 -17.73 -8.81 -43.27
CA THR A 49 -16.52 -8.11 -42.81
C THR A 49 -16.84 -6.65 -42.55
N TYR A 50 -16.64 -6.22 -41.31
CA TYR A 50 -16.92 -4.85 -40.85
C TYR A 50 -15.64 -4.04 -40.82
N LEU A 51 -15.54 -3.01 -41.65
CA LEU A 51 -14.37 -2.14 -41.76
C LEU A 51 -14.72 -0.71 -41.39
N TRP A 52 -13.93 -0.13 -40.51
CA TRP A 52 -14.10 1.23 -40.00
C TRP A 52 -13.01 2.15 -40.53
N ASP A 53 -13.43 3.34 -40.94
CA ASP A 53 -12.59 4.47 -41.29
C ASP A 53 -12.99 5.65 -40.38
N PHE A 54 -12.07 6.13 -39.55
CA PHE A 54 -12.32 7.18 -38.58
C PHE A 54 -12.01 8.58 -39.11
N ASP A 55 -11.52 8.70 -40.35
CA ASP A 55 -11.33 9.98 -41.01
C ASP A 55 -11.75 9.97 -42.49
N ALA A 56 -12.76 10.76 -42.84
CA ALA A 56 -13.12 10.92 -44.26
C ALA A 56 -12.10 11.76 -45.07
N SER A 57 -10.95 12.13 -44.50
CA SER A 57 -10.05 13.13 -45.07
C SER A 57 -9.23 12.60 -46.25
N ASN A 58 -8.98 11.29 -46.27
CA ASN A 58 -8.10 10.63 -47.22
C ASN A 58 -8.82 9.65 -48.17
N GLY A 59 -10.15 9.70 -48.19
CA GLY A 59 -11.00 8.66 -48.79
C GLY A 59 -11.24 7.54 -47.78
N PHE A 60 -11.82 6.42 -48.23
CA PHE A 60 -12.01 5.27 -47.33
C PHE A 60 -10.72 4.46 -47.22
N GLN A 61 -10.08 4.51 -46.06
CA GLN A 61 -8.98 3.63 -45.66
C GLN A 61 -9.32 3.03 -44.32
N TRP A 62 -9.51 1.72 -44.27
CA TRP A 62 -9.90 1.08 -43.03
C TRP A 62 -8.76 1.13 -42.01
N GLU A 63 -9.07 1.48 -40.76
CA GLU A 63 -8.12 1.43 -39.64
C GLU A 63 -8.49 0.42 -38.56
N ALA A 64 -9.75 -0.02 -38.52
CA ALA A 64 -10.19 -1.09 -37.63
C ALA A 64 -11.14 -2.08 -38.31
N GLU A 65 -11.13 -3.31 -37.82
CA GLU A 65 -12.01 -4.39 -38.29
C GLU A 65 -12.74 -5.00 -37.10
N GLY A 66 -14.04 -5.19 -37.24
CA GLY A 66 -14.89 -5.82 -36.22
C GLY A 66 -16.26 -5.16 -36.11
N GLN A 67 -17.23 -5.89 -35.58
CA GLN A 67 -18.55 -5.33 -35.30
C GLN A 67 -18.53 -4.36 -34.10
N GLU A 68 -17.64 -4.62 -33.15
CA GLU A 68 -17.35 -3.74 -32.01
C GLU A 68 -15.84 -3.45 -32.02
N VAL A 69 -15.48 -2.18 -32.04
CA VAL A 69 -14.08 -1.73 -32.06
C VAL A 69 -13.89 -0.56 -31.11
N TYR A 70 -12.66 -0.39 -30.65
CA TYR A 70 -12.27 0.75 -29.85
C TYR A 70 -11.32 1.64 -30.66
N TRP A 71 -11.51 2.95 -30.57
CA TRP A 71 -10.69 3.90 -31.30
C TRP A 71 -10.40 5.18 -30.51
N ASP A 72 -9.19 5.68 -30.72
CA ASP A 72 -8.63 6.82 -30.01
C ASP A 72 -8.26 7.95 -30.97
N PHE A 73 -8.96 9.07 -30.83
CA PHE A 73 -8.63 10.30 -31.54
C PHE A 73 -7.50 11.04 -30.81
N LYS A 74 -6.44 11.39 -31.54
CA LYS A 74 -5.24 12.07 -30.97
C LYS A 74 -5.32 13.60 -30.99
N SER A 75 -6.37 14.14 -31.60
CA SER A 75 -6.58 15.58 -31.68
C SER A 75 -8.06 15.94 -31.58
N ALA A 76 -8.36 17.03 -30.90
CA ALA A 76 -9.69 17.61 -30.92
C ALA A 76 -10.05 18.05 -32.34
N GLY A 77 -11.31 17.84 -32.72
CA GLY A 77 -11.77 18.15 -34.06
C GLY A 77 -13.10 17.49 -34.40
N THR A 78 -13.58 17.75 -35.60
CA THR A 78 -14.74 17.07 -36.17
C THR A 78 -14.26 15.94 -37.06
N TYR A 79 -14.74 14.73 -36.79
CA TYR A 79 -14.42 13.54 -37.57
C TYR A 79 -15.68 12.99 -38.22
N VAL A 80 -15.54 12.51 -39.45
CA VAL A 80 -16.58 11.77 -40.15
C VAL A 80 -16.14 10.32 -40.15
N VAL A 81 -16.82 9.50 -39.37
CA VAL A 81 -16.56 8.07 -39.24
C VAL A 81 -17.41 7.34 -40.26
N THR A 82 -16.79 6.46 -41.03
CA THR A 82 -17.39 5.67 -42.09
C THR A 82 -17.30 4.19 -41.74
N LEU A 83 -18.43 3.50 -41.73
CA LEU A 83 -18.51 2.04 -41.61
C LEU A 83 -18.81 1.46 -42.99
N ARG A 84 -18.02 0.47 -43.43
CA ARG A 84 -18.37 -0.39 -44.57
C ARG A 84 -18.48 -1.84 -44.13
N VAL A 85 -19.57 -2.48 -44.50
CA VAL A 85 -19.77 -3.91 -44.26
C VAL A 85 -19.79 -4.61 -45.61
N TYR A 86 -18.81 -5.50 -45.80
CA TYR A 86 -18.65 -6.30 -47.00
C TYR A 86 -19.30 -7.67 -46.82
N ASP A 87 -19.87 -8.19 -47.89
CA ASP A 87 -20.27 -9.59 -48.00
C ASP A 87 -19.09 -10.48 -48.46
N SER A 88 -19.37 -11.76 -48.67
CA SER A 88 -18.39 -12.72 -49.19
C SER A 88 -18.12 -12.59 -50.70
N THR A 89 -18.93 -11.80 -51.43
CA THR A 89 -18.80 -11.60 -52.88
C THR A 89 -18.09 -10.29 -53.25
N GLY A 90 -17.85 -9.43 -52.26
CA GLY A 90 -17.20 -8.13 -52.35
C GLY A 90 -18.13 -6.92 -52.46
N PHE A 91 -19.46 -7.10 -52.43
CA PHE A 91 -20.40 -5.98 -52.30
C PHE A 91 -20.38 -5.42 -50.89
N TYR A 92 -20.70 -4.13 -50.75
CA TYR A 92 -20.74 -3.49 -49.46
C TYR A 92 -21.87 -2.48 -49.35
N ALA A 93 -22.38 -2.33 -48.14
CA ALA A 93 -23.18 -1.19 -47.72
C ALA A 93 -22.34 -0.30 -46.79
N GLU A 94 -22.68 0.98 -46.76
CA GLU A 94 -21.92 2.02 -46.05
C GLU A 94 -22.87 2.84 -45.19
N ASP A 95 -22.42 3.19 -43.98
CA ASP A 95 -23.04 4.20 -43.14
C ASP A 95 -21.98 5.20 -42.64
N ARG A 96 -22.40 6.42 -42.32
CA ARG A 96 -21.50 7.49 -41.88
C ARG A 96 -22.12 8.28 -40.74
N ILE A 97 -21.29 8.63 -39.78
CA ILE A 97 -21.64 9.59 -38.73
C ILE A 97 -20.59 10.69 -38.59
N THR A 98 -21.03 11.85 -38.11
CA THR A 98 -20.14 12.92 -37.65
C THR A 98 -20.02 12.86 -36.14
N VAL A 99 -18.80 12.90 -35.61
CA VAL A 99 -18.53 13.01 -34.16
C VAL A 99 -17.67 14.23 -33.87
N PHE A 100 -17.84 14.80 -32.68
CA PHE A 100 -17.04 15.91 -32.19
C PHE A 100 -16.08 15.42 -31.11
N VAL A 101 -14.79 15.56 -31.34
CA VAL A 101 -13.78 15.17 -30.35
C VAL A 101 -13.30 16.41 -29.62
N GLU A 102 -13.40 16.39 -28.31
CA GLU A 102 -12.96 17.46 -27.41
C GLU A 102 -11.96 16.94 -26.38
N GLY A 103 -11.13 17.84 -25.86
CA GLY A 103 -10.13 17.54 -24.84
C GLY A 103 -8.72 17.97 -25.23
N TYR A 104 -7.75 17.55 -24.41
CA TYR A 104 -6.32 17.72 -24.64
C TYR A 104 -5.67 16.33 -24.71
N TYR A 105 -4.71 16.16 -25.60
CA TYR A 105 -3.87 14.97 -25.64
C TYR A 105 -2.58 15.32 -24.89
N ASP A 106 -2.37 14.70 -23.73
CA ASP A 106 -1.07 14.72 -23.06
C ASP A 106 -0.37 13.37 -23.32
N PRO A 107 0.79 13.35 -24.01
CA PRO A 107 1.54 12.10 -24.18
C PRO A 107 2.06 11.50 -22.87
N GLU A 108 2.07 12.28 -21.78
CA GLU A 108 2.53 11.86 -20.45
C GLU A 108 1.39 11.38 -19.55
N ASP A 109 0.13 11.67 -19.89
CA ASP A 109 -1.09 11.38 -19.12
C ASP A 109 -2.24 11.14 -20.12
N TYR A 110 -2.45 9.88 -20.53
CA TYR A 110 -3.30 9.54 -21.67
C TYR A 110 -4.78 9.74 -21.40
N ASP A 111 -5.25 9.48 -20.18
CA ASP A 111 -6.65 9.63 -19.81
C ASP A 111 -6.98 10.96 -19.11
N ASN A 112 -5.96 11.79 -18.88
CA ASN A 112 -6.03 13.14 -18.33
C ASN A 112 -6.63 13.19 -16.91
N ASP A 113 -6.35 12.20 -16.08
CA ASP A 113 -6.75 12.21 -14.66
C ASP A 113 -5.73 12.91 -13.74
N GLY A 114 -4.58 13.30 -14.29
CA GLY A 114 -3.50 13.98 -13.58
C GLY A 114 -2.41 13.03 -13.04
N MET A 115 -2.53 11.72 -13.27
CA MET A 115 -1.48 10.73 -13.04
C MET A 115 -0.67 10.51 -14.32
N PRO A 116 0.67 10.50 -14.27
CA PRO A 116 1.47 10.18 -15.44
C PRO A 116 1.36 8.69 -15.81
N ASN A 117 1.33 8.38 -17.11
CA ASN A 117 1.35 7.02 -17.66
C ASN A 117 2.45 6.15 -17.03
N LEU A 118 3.65 6.73 -16.83
CA LEU A 118 4.79 6.01 -16.23
C LEU A 118 4.55 5.61 -14.77
N TRP A 119 3.76 6.40 -14.04
CA TRP A 119 3.39 6.10 -12.65
C TRP A 119 2.30 5.04 -12.62
N GLU A 120 1.30 5.15 -13.48
CA GLU A 120 0.23 4.17 -13.62
C GLU A 120 0.76 2.79 -14.04
N GLU A 121 1.59 2.74 -15.10
CA GLU A 121 2.25 1.51 -15.57
C GLU A 121 3.12 0.86 -14.48
N LYS A 122 3.72 1.67 -13.60
CA LYS A 122 4.56 1.17 -12.50
C LYS A 122 3.72 0.39 -11.47
N TYR A 123 2.47 0.78 -11.27
CA TYR A 123 1.57 0.20 -10.26
C TYR A 123 0.44 -0.64 -10.87
N ASP A 124 0.57 -1.01 -12.16
CA ASP A 124 -0.40 -1.80 -12.91
C ASP A 124 -1.82 -1.17 -12.95
N LEU A 125 -1.88 0.16 -12.97
CA LEU A 125 -3.10 0.93 -13.25
C LEU A 125 -3.37 1.03 -14.76
N ASN A 126 -4.58 1.44 -15.13
CA ASN A 126 -5.01 1.51 -16.51
C ASN A 126 -4.91 2.94 -17.05
N VAL A 127 -3.84 3.19 -17.80
CA VAL A 127 -3.52 4.46 -18.51
C VAL A 127 -4.60 4.99 -19.49
N TYR A 128 -5.73 4.30 -19.62
CA TYR A 128 -6.86 4.68 -20.46
C TYR A 128 -8.16 4.78 -19.67
N ASN A 129 -8.11 4.74 -18.34
CA ASN A 129 -9.28 4.74 -17.46
C ASN A 129 -9.12 5.76 -16.33
N PRO A 130 -9.60 7.00 -16.52
CA PRO A 130 -9.34 8.10 -15.57
C PRO A 130 -10.13 7.99 -14.27
N LYS A 131 -10.92 6.91 -14.12
CA LYS A 131 -11.64 6.62 -12.88
C LYS A 131 -10.77 5.89 -11.87
N ASP A 132 -9.73 5.21 -12.30
CA ASP A 132 -8.88 4.48 -11.37
C ASP A 132 -8.03 5.43 -10.50
N ALA A 133 -7.75 6.67 -10.93
CA ALA A 133 -7.27 7.75 -10.05
C ALA A 133 -8.09 7.92 -8.75
N GLU A 134 -9.41 7.74 -8.83
CA GLU A 134 -10.34 7.89 -7.70
C GLU A 134 -10.52 6.58 -6.91
N GLU A 135 -9.99 5.46 -7.40
CA GLU A 135 -10.03 4.17 -6.70
C GLU A 135 -9.01 4.13 -5.56
N ASP A 136 -9.29 3.30 -4.55
CA ASP A 136 -8.44 3.03 -3.39
C ASP A 136 -8.03 1.55 -3.49
N LEU A 137 -6.91 1.30 -4.17
CA LEU A 137 -6.49 -0.04 -4.57
C LEU A 137 -6.12 -0.93 -3.37
N ASP A 138 -5.54 -0.36 -2.32
CA ASP A 138 -5.05 -1.11 -1.16
C ASP A 138 -5.97 -1.02 0.07
N GLY A 139 -6.97 -0.13 0.06
CA GLY A 139 -7.98 0.01 1.09
C GLY A 139 -7.49 0.73 2.35
N ASP A 140 -6.50 1.60 2.22
CA ASP A 140 -5.99 2.43 3.32
C ASP A 140 -6.81 3.73 3.51
N GLY A 141 -7.61 4.11 2.50
CA GLY A 141 -8.46 5.29 2.50
C GLY A 141 -7.91 6.50 1.73
N LEU A 142 -6.79 6.36 1.01
CA LEU A 142 -6.32 7.29 0.00
C LEU A 142 -6.69 6.80 -1.40
N SER A 143 -6.99 7.74 -2.30
CA SER A 143 -7.11 7.36 -3.71
C SER A 143 -5.74 7.21 -4.35
N ASN A 144 -5.65 6.46 -5.45
CA ASN A 144 -4.41 6.28 -6.23
C ASN A 144 -3.79 7.64 -6.61
N TYR A 145 -4.61 8.62 -6.98
CA TYR A 145 -4.16 9.98 -7.25
C TYR A 145 -3.59 10.68 -6.01
N GLU A 146 -4.21 10.55 -4.83
CA GLU A 146 -3.68 11.13 -3.60
C GLU A 146 -2.34 10.52 -3.21
N GLU A 147 -2.17 9.23 -3.46
CA GLU A 147 -0.92 8.52 -3.24
C GLU A 147 0.18 8.92 -4.20
N TYR A 148 -0.15 9.11 -5.49
CA TYR A 148 0.76 9.73 -6.45
C TYR A 148 1.28 11.08 -5.95
N LEU A 149 0.39 11.95 -5.45
CA LEU A 149 0.75 13.26 -4.91
C LEU A 149 1.62 13.17 -3.65
N ARG A 150 1.44 12.13 -2.82
CA ARG A 150 2.21 11.91 -1.59
C ARG A 150 3.50 11.12 -1.82
N GLY A 151 3.64 10.46 -2.96
CA GLY A 151 4.74 9.56 -3.27
C GLY A 151 4.65 8.21 -2.55
N THR A 152 3.46 7.85 -2.03
CA THR A 152 3.17 6.57 -1.40
C THR A 152 2.80 5.52 -2.47
N SER A 153 2.36 4.34 -2.06
CA SER A 153 2.23 3.17 -2.93
C SER A 153 0.79 2.67 -2.98
N PRO A 154 0.09 2.74 -4.14
CA PRO A 154 -1.30 2.25 -4.36
C PRO A 154 -1.51 0.76 -4.13
N LEU A 155 -0.44 0.02 -3.83
CA LEU A 155 -0.50 -1.41 -3.58
C LEU A 155 -0.22 -1.75 -2.11
N HIS A 156 0.09 -0.77 -1.27
CA HIS A 156 0.61 -0.97 0.08
C HIS A 156 0.09 0.08 1.05
N ARG A 157 -0.87 -0.35 1.88
CA ARG A 157 -1.51 0.52 2.87
C ARG A 157 -0.54 1.29 3.78
N ASP A 158 0.66 0.75 3.97
CA ASP A 158 1.74 1.29 4.78
C ASP A 158 3.00 1.21 3.94
N THR A 159 3.35 2.31 3.28
CA THR A 159 4.42 2.36 2.27
C THR A 159 5.80 2.12 2.87
N ASP A 160 6.06 2.65 4.06
CA ASP A 160 7.37 2.54 4.70
C ASP A 160 7.50 1.38 5.70
N GLY A 161 6.38 0.73 6.03
CA GLY A 161 6.30 -0.51 6.79
C GLY A 161 6.49 -0.33 8.29
N ASP A 162 6.21 0.85 8.85
CA ASP A 162 6.36 1.12 10.28
C ASP A 162 5.13 0.78 11.15
N GLY A 163 4.07 0.29 10.51
CA GLY A 163 2.87 -0.25 11.12
C GLY A 163 1.69 0.71 11.13
N ARG A 164 1.71 1.79 10.35
CA ARG A 164 0.63 2.76 10.26
C ARG A 164 0.26 3.04 8.82
N ASP A 165 -1.04 2.98 8.54
CA ASP A 165 -1.55 3.26 7.20
C ASP A 165 -1.16 4.69 6.73
N ASP A 166 -0.84 4.85 5.45
CA ASP A 166 -0.37 6.09 4.83
C ASP A 166 -1.41 7.21 4.95
N SER A 167 -2.69 6.86 4.91
CA SER A 167 -3.82 7.76 5.16
C SER A 167 -3.80 8.40 6.55
N HIS A 168 -3.19 7.73 7.52
CA HIS A 168 -3.12 8.18 8.90
C HIS A 168 -1.72 8.60 9.34
N ASP A 169 -0.67 8.37 8.55
CA ASP A 169 0.68 8.71 8.93
C ASP A 169 1.13 10.12 8.46
N PHE A 170 1.87 10.80 9.33
CA PHE A 170 2.44 12.12 9.03
C PHE A 170 3.75 12.03 8.25
N TYR A 171 4.40 10.87 8.24
CA TYR A 171 5.70 10.63 7.62
C TYR A 171 5.72 9.30 6.84
N PRO A 172 4.78 9.07 5.89
CA PRO A 172 4.52 7.74 5.29
C PRO A 172 5.66 7.17 4.41
N LEU A 173 6.80 7.86 4.37
CA LEU A 173 8.00 7.49 3.62
C LEU A 173 9.24 7.39 4.53
N ASP A 174 9.07 7.53 5.85
CA ASP A 174 10.14 7.57 6.84
C ASP A 174 9.77 6.74 8.08
N SER A 175 10.02 5.43 7.96
CA SER A 175 9.79 4.40 8.98
C SER A 175 10.52 4.61 10.31
N SER A 176 11.34 5.67 10.43
CA SER A 176 12.00 6.05 11.68
C SER A 176 11.21 7.06 12.51
N ARG A 177 10.26 7.75 11.90
CA ARG A 177 9.50 8.84 12.54
C ARG A 177 8.21 8.39 13.21
N TRP A 178 7.72 7.22 12.84
CA TRP A 178 6.77 6.49 13.66
C TRP A 178 7.40 5.14 14.01
N SER A 179 7.43 4.82 15.30
CA SER A 179 7.68 3.44 15.71
C SER A 179 6.85 3.21 16.95
N GLU A 180 6.03 2.17 16.92
CA GLU A 180 5.38 1.71 18.12
C GLU A 180 6.47 1.40 19.16
N ARG A 181 6.46 2.16 20.26
CA ARG A 181 7.34 1.91 21.40
C ARG A 181 7.00 0.53 21.96
N THR A 182 7.75 -0.48 21.52
CA THR A 182 7.48 -1.88 21.85
C THR A 182 7.54 -2.10 23.36
N TRP A 183 6.90 -3.17 23.87
CA TRP A 183 7.03 -3.55 25.27
C TRP A 183 8.50 -3.72 25.71
N THR A 184 9.37 -4.12 24.77
CA THR A 184 10.81 -4.24 25.03
C THR A 184 11.48 -2.90 25.32
N ASP A 185 11.02 -1.80 24.72
CA ASP A 185 11.57 -0.45 24.98
C ASP A 185 11.11 0.10 26.33
N ARG A 186 9.90 -0.27 26.77
CA ARG A 186 9.48 -0.02 28.15
C ARG A 186 10.35 -0.79 29.14
N LEU A 187 10.63 -2.08 28.87
CA LEU A 187 11.51 -2.91 29.72
C LEU A 187 12.95 -2.42 29.78
N LYS A 188 13.50 -1.93 28.66
CA LYS A 188 14.87 -1.39 28.60
C LYS A 188 15.09 -0.23 29.57
N SER A 189 14.06 0.58 29.80
CA SER A 189 14.07 1.67 30.79
C SER A 189 14.19 1.17 32.23
N PHE A 190 13.74 -0.04 32.55
CA PHE A 190 13.75 -0.59 33.92
C PHE A 190 15.06 -1.29 34.31
N PHE A 191 15.85 -1.78 33.35
CA PHE A 191 17.14 -2.46 33.63
C PHE A 191 18.13 -1.66 34.49
N PRO A 192 18.38 -0.35 34.27
CA PRO A 192 19.32 0.39 35.11
C PRO A 192 18.85 0.48 36.56
N TYR A 193 17.53 0.61 36.80
CA TYR A 193 16.97 0.67 38.15
C TYR A 193 17.04 -0.67 38.88
N LEU A 194 16.85 -1.79 38.17
CA LEU A 194 17.05 -3.13 38.73
C LEU A 194 18.51 -3.39 39.11
N LEU A 195 19.46 -2.93 38.29
CA LEU A 195 20.89 -3.01 38.60
C LEU A 195 21.24 -2.18 39.84
N ILE A 196 20.74 -0.94 39.93
CA ILE A 196 20.94 -0.06 41.09
C ILE A 196 20.35 -0.67 42.36
N ALA A 197 19.13 -1.22 42.28
CA ALA A 197 18.49 -1.89 43.41
C ALA A 197 19.30 -3.11 43.90
N ALA A 198 19.81 -3.92 42.97
CA ALA A 198 20.65 -5.08 43.30
C ALA A 198 21.97 -4.66 43.97
N LEU A 199 22.66 -3.64 43.43
CA LEU A 199 23.88 -3.10 44.02
C LEU A 199 23.63 -2.50 45.42
N GLY A 200 22.51 -1.79 45.59
CA GLY A 200 22.08 -1.27 46.89
C GLY A 200 21.83 -2.37 47.92
N ALA A 201 21.17 -3.46 47.51
CA ALA A 201 20.93 -4.62 48.37
C ALA A 201 22.23 -5.33 48.80
N VAL A 202 23.18 -5.50 47.87
CA VAL A 202 24.51 -6.06 48.18
C VAL A 202 25.26 -5.17 49.15
N PHE A 203 25.23 -3.85 48.96
CA PHE A 203 25.87 -2.90 49.86
C PHE A 203 25.26 -2.93 51.27
N LEU A 204 23.92 -3.00 51.37
CA LEU A 204 23.21 -3.16 52.63
C LEU A 204 23.61 -4.47 53.33
N TRP A 205 23.64 -5.58 52.59
CA TRP A 205 24.05 -6.88 53.12
C TRP A 205 25.49 -6.87 53.64
N LEU A 206 26.42 -6.28 52.88
CA LEU A 206 27.81 -6.12 53.30
C LEU A 206 27.92 -5.24 54.55
N SER A 207 27.13 -4.16 54.62
CA SER A 207 27.10 -3.23 55.75
C SER A 207 26.56 -3.90 57.02
N VAL A 208 25.47 -4.66 56.92
CA VAL A 208 24.91 -5.46 58.03
C VAL A 208 25.91 -6.52 58.47
N ARG A 209 26.50 -7.26 57.52
CA ARG A 209 27.51 -8.29 57.80
C ARG A 209 28.75 -7.70 58.48
N TRP A 210 29.21 -6.52 58.06
CA TRP A 210 30.33 -5.82 58.69
C TRP A 210 29.99 -5.37 60.11
N MET A 211 28.78 -4.84 60.32
CA MET A 211 28.30 -4.42 61.63
C MET A 211 28.21 -5.60 62.60
N TRP A 212 27.71 -6.74 62.14
CA TRP A 212 27.62 -7.97 62.95
C TRP A 212 29.00 -8.49 63.35
N ARG A 213 29.95 -8.57 62.41
CA ARG A 213 31.36 -8.89 62.73
C ARG A 213 31.99 -7.91 63.71
N ARG A 214 31.64 -6.62 63.62
CA ARG A 214 32.13 -5.59 64.54
C ARG A 214 31.54 -5.74 65.94
N GLN A 215 30.28 -6.18 66.06
CA GLN A 215 29.68 -6.48 67.37
C GLN A 215 30.32 -7.71 68.01
N GLN A 216 30.54 -8.80 67.26
CA GLN A 216 31.17 -10.01 67.82
C GLN A 216 32.55 -9.71 68.42
N ARG A 217 33.39 -8.92 67.74
CA ARG A 217 34.69 -8.48 68.29
C ARG A 217 34.55 -7.74 69.63
N LYS A 218 33.53 -6.88 69.77
CA LYS A 218 33.28 -6.16 71.03
C LYS A 218 32.76 -7.08 72.13
N GLU A 219 31.99 -8.10 71.79
CA GLU A 219 31.50 -9.08 72.76
C GLU A 219 32.61 -10.01 73.24
N GLU A 220 33.51 -10.42 72.35
CA GLU A 220 34.73 -11.17 72.68
C GLU A 220 35.61 -10.37 73.65
N GLU A 221 35.95 -9.12 73.34
CA GLU A 221 36.72 -8.25 74.23
C GLU A 221 36.05 -8.06 75.61
N ARG A 222 34.72 -7.94 75.63
CA ARG A 222 33.95 -7.83 76.89
C ARG A 222 33.96 -9.15 77.67
N ALA A 223 33.89 -10.29 76.98
CA ALA A 223 33.96 -11.60 77.59
C ALA A 223 35.35 -11.87 78.18
N GLU A 224 36.42 -11.47 77.47
CA GLU A 224 37.80 -11.55 77.96
C GLU A 224 37.99 -10.72 79.23
N ARG A 225 37.60 -9.43 79.23
CA ARG A 225 37.70 -8.59 80.45
C ARG A 225 36.89 -9.15 81.62
N ARG A 226 35.73 -9.76 81.37
CA ARG A 226 34.93 -10.42 82.43
C ARG A 226 35.67 -11.62 83.02
N ARG A 227 36.33 -12.43 82.18
CA ARG A 227 37.15 -13.56 82.63
C ARG A 227 38.34 -13.10 83.45
N GLU A 228 39.02 -12.04 83.01
CA GLU A 228 40.14 -11.44 83.76
C GLU A 228 39.70 -10.96 85.15
N LEU A 229 38.62 -10.18 85.22
CA LEU A 229 38.06 -9.70 86.49
C LEU A 229 37.61 -10.86 87.40
N GLN A 230 37.07 -11.93 86.83
CA GLN A 230 36.67 -13.11 87.59
C GLN A 230 37.89 -13.83 88.20
N MET A 231 38.96 -14.01 87.41
CA MET A 231 40.22 -14.58 87.91
C MET A 231 40.86 -13.69 88.99
N GLU A 232 40.79 -12.38 88.84
CA GLU A 232 41.32 -11.45 89.85
C GLU A 232 40.53 -11.50 91.16
N MET A 233 39.20 -11.57 91.08
CA MET A 233 38.33 -11.77 92.25
C MET A 233 38.60 -13.11 92.96
N GLU A 234 38.82 -14.20 92.20
CA GLU A 234 39.17 -15.50 92.77
C GLU A 234 40.51 -15.45 93.50
N ARG A 235 41.53 -14.82 92.89
CA ARG A 235 42.83 -14.59 93.57
C ARG A 235 42.67 -13.77 94.84
N GLN A 236 41.86 -12.71 94.82
CA GLN A 236 41.62 -11.91 96.03
C GLN A 236 40.94 -12.72 97.13
N LYS A 237 39.98 -13.60 96.79
CA LYS A 237 39.35 -14.51 97.76
C LYS A 237 40.34 -15.53 98.33
N GLU A 238 41.22 -16.11 97.52
CA GLU A 238 42.26 -17.02 97.99
C GLU A 238 43.22 -16.32 98.96
N VAL A 239 43.66 -15.11 98.62
CA VAL A 239 44.52 -14.29 99.50
C VAL A 239 43.80 -13.99 100.82
N LEU A 240 42.52 -13.60 100.79
CA LEU A 240 41.72 -13.36 102.00
C LEU A 240 41.57 -14.61 102.87
N LYS A 241 41.41 -15.78 102.25
CA LYS A 241 41.33 -17.06 102.94
C LYS A 241 42.65 -17.41 103.65
N LEU A 242 43.78 -17.17 102.99
CA LEU A 242 45.11 -17.32 103.60
C LEU A 242 45.32 -16.38 104.80
N TYR A 243 44.81 -15.14 104.74
CA TYR A 243 44.87 -14.23 105.89
C TYR A 243 44.03 -14.71 107.08
N GLN A 244 42.84 -15.26 106.83
CA GLN A 244 42.00 -15.83 107.91
C GLN A 244 42.62 -17.09 108.54
N GLU A 245 43.35 -17.89 107.77
CA GLU A 245 44.02 -19.12 108.24
C GLU A 245 45.32 -18.84 109.02
N ILE A 246 45.83 -17.60 108.99
CA ILE A 246 46.98 -17.13 109.79
C ILE A 246 46.53 -16.51 111.14
N GLU A 247 45.26 -16.13 111.28
CA GLU A 247 44.69 -15.53 112.51
C GLU A 247 44.03 -16.53 113.48
N GLU A 248 43.89 -17.81 113.12
CA GLU A 248 43.49 -18.93 114.00
C GLU A 248 44.70 -19.73 114.52
#